data_AF-A0A947ZDL1-F1
#
_entry.id   AF-A0A947ZDL1-F1
#
_cell.length_a   1.000
_cell.length_b   1.000
_cell.length_c   1.000
_cell.angle_alpha   90.00
_cell.angle_beta   90.00
_cell.angle_gamma   90.00
#
_symmetry.space_group_name_H-M   'P 1'
#
loop_
_entity.id
_entity.type
_entity.pdbx_description
1 polymer ?
#
loop_
_entity_poly.entity_id
_entity_poly.type
_entity_poly.pdbx_seq_one_letter_code
_entity_poly.pdbx_strand_id
1 'polypeptide(L)'
;MTKWAAEPQVLGKYIISIIKASEDKHTTHTILLGVGLKTIEPLKWYSQAHVSKVFAQLMRAKGDDYIYGIGKALIDQGTLPDNVHSFQSAVSALDLGYTIAHRNQTGAQFGQKSTSPLRLEIIAANPYPCPFDWGILQQLIARYAPSAKIA
;
A
#
# COMPACT_ATOMS: atom_id res chain seq x y z
N MET A 1 -10.72 30.29 -11.18
CA MET A 1 -11.60 29.24 -10.64
C MET A 1 -10.81 27.94 -10.61
N THR A 2 -10.29 27.58 -9.44
CA THR A 2 -9.51 26.35 -9.26
C THR A 2 -10.46 25.17 -9.40
N LYS A 3 -10.30 24.32 -10.43
CA LYS A 3 -11.01 23.04 -10.52
C LYS A 3 -10.74 22.30 -9.20
N TRP A 4 -11.77 22.05 -8.39
CA TRP A 4 -11.63 21.17 -7.24
C TRP A 4 -11.13 19.82 -7.76
N ALA A 5 -9.99 19.36 -7.26
CA ALA A 5 -9.52 18.02 -7.55
C ALA A 5 -10.60 17.04 -7.07
N ALA A 6 -10.99 16.09 -7.94
CA ALA A 6 -11.88 15.02 -7.53
C ALA A 6 -11.23 14.25 -6.37
N GLU A 7 -12.03 13.79 -5.41
CA GLU A 7 -11.52 13.03 -4.27
C GLU A 7 -10.75 11.78 -4.75
N PRO A 8 -9.53 11.54 -4.25
CA PRO A 8 -8.82 10.28 -4.47
C PRO A 8 -9.66 9.06 -4.08
N GLN A 9 -9.62 8.03 -4.91
CA GLN A 9 -10.42 6.81 -4.70
C GLN A 9 -9.57 5.55 -4.82
N VAL A 10 -10.05 4.49 -4.19
CA VAL A 10 -9.40 3.17 -4.09
C VAL A 10 -10.36 2.11 -4.64
N LEU A 11 -9.84 1.21 -5.46
CA LEU A 11 -10.59 0.08 -6.01
C LEU A 11 -10.89 -0.94 -4.91
N GLY A 12 -12.13 -1.42 -4.84
CA GLY A 12 -12.56 -2.37 -3.83
C GLY A 12 -11.71 -3.65 -3.77
N LYS A 13 -11.22 -4.14 -4.93
CA LYS A 13 -10.29 -5.26 -5.00
C LYS A 13 -9.03 -5.04 -4.16
N TYR A 14 -8.49 -3.83 -4.14
CA TYR A 14 -7.31 -3.50 -3.34
C TYR A 14 -7.63 -3.51 -1.84
N ILE A 15 -8.78 -2.96 -1.45
CA ILE A 15 -9.24 -2.99 -0.04
C ILE A 15 -9.44 -4.43 0.42
N ILE A 16 -10.02 -5.30 -0.43
CA ILE A 16 -10.16 -6.74 -0.15
C ILE A 16 -8.80 -7.40 0.05
N SER A 17 -7.79 -7.06 -0.74
CA SER A 17 -6.42 -7.57 -0.54
C SER A 17 -5.84 -7.14 0.81
N ILE A 18 -6.05 -5.89 1.24
CA ILE A 18 -5.64 -5.45 2.58
C ILE A 18 -6.32 -6.28 3.67
N ILE A 19 -7.61 -6.56 3.55
CA ILE A 19 -8.36 -7.41 4.50
C ILE A 19 -7.80 -8.83 4.53
N LYS A 20 -7.43 -9.39 3.38
CA LYS A 20 -6.84 -10.73 3.31
C LYS A 20 -5.45 -10.79 3.94
N ALA A 21 -4.65 -9.72 3.78
CA ALA A 21 -3.33 -9.56 4.38
C ALA A 21 -3.38 -9.33 5.91
N SER A 22 -4.54 -8.98 6.45
CA SER A 22 -4.75 -8.77 7.87
C SER A 22 -4.77 -10.10 8.64
N GLU A 23 -3.89 -10.23 9.63
CA GLU A 23 -3.87 -11.41 10.51
C GLU A 23 -5.11 -11.47 11.41
N ASP A 24 -5.50 -10.34 12.01
CA ASP A 24 -6.73 -10.24 12.81
C ASP A 24 -7.89 -9.71 11.96
N LYS A 25 -8.50 -10.63 11.21
CA LYS A 25 -9.65 -10.34 10.35
C LYS A 25 -10.86 -9.80 11.13
N HIS A 26 -11.04 -10.22 12.39
CA HIS A 26 -12.17 -9.77 13.20
C HIS A 26 -12.06 -8.29 13.54
N THR A 27 -10.93 -7.84 14.09
CA THR A 27 -10.70 -6.43 14.39
C THR A 27 -10.77 -5.58 13.12
N THR A 28 -10.14 -6.03 12.03
CA THR A 28 -10.17 -5.32 10.74
C THR A 28 -11.57 -5.17 10.19
N HIS A 29 -12.39 -6.22 10.22
CA HIS A 29 -13.78 -6.15 9.79
C HIS A 29 -14.62 -5.21 10.66
N THR A 30 -14.45 -5.25 11.99
CA THR A 30 -15.15 -4.34 12.91
C THR A 30 -14.83 -2.88 12.62
N ILE A 31 -13.56 -2.56 12.37
CA ILE A 31 -13.13 -1.20 12.00
C ILE A 31 -13.73 -0.77 10.65
N LEU A 32 -13.72 -1.66 9.65
CA LEU A 32 -14.32 -1.38 8.34
C LEU A 32 -15.82 -1.06 8.44
N LEU A 33 -16.56 -1.84 9.23
CA LEU A 33 -17.96 -1.56 9.52
C LEU A 33 -18.13 -0.20 10.19
N GLY A 34 -17.29 0.12 11.18
CA GLY A 34 -17.32 1.39 11.92
C GLY A 34 -17.09 2.62 11.06
N VAL A 35 -16.36 2.50 9.94
CA VAL A 35 -16.15 3.59 8.97
C VAL A 35 -17.14 3.57 7.79
N GLY A 36 -18.13 2.68 7.81
CA GLY A 36 -19.16 2.58 6.77
C GLY A 36 -18.81 1.69 5.57
N LEU A 37 -17.70 0.95 5.61
CA LEU A 37 -17.28 -0.01 4.58
C LEU A 37 -17.86 -1.41 4.88
N LYS A 38 -19.19 -1.54 4.83
CA LYS A 38 -19.89 -2.78 5.20
C LYS A 38 -19.73 -3.92 4.20
N THR A 39 -19.92 -3.60 2.93
CA THR A 39 -19.76 -4.55 1.83
C THR A 39 -18.84 -3.93 0.79
N ILE A 40 -17.76 -4.63 0.49
CA ILE A 40 -16.76 -4.19 -0.47
C ILE A 40 -16.92 -4.96 -1.76
N GLU A 41 -17.37 -4.27 -2.80
CA GLU A 41 -17.53 -4.81 -4.13
C GLU A 41 -16.19 -4.67 -4.89
N PRO A 42 -15.64 -5.74 -5.47
CA PRO A 42 -14.29 -5.70 -6.03
C PRO A 42 -14.04 -4.63 -7.09
N LEU A 43 -15.04 -4.32 -7.92
CA LEU A 43 -14.93 -3.38 -9.04
C LEU A 43 -15.42 -1.96 -8.73
N LYS A 44 -15.88 -1.72 -7.50
CA LYS A 44 -16.38 -0.41 -7.07
C LYS A 44 -15.25 0.45 -6.53
N TRP A 45 -15.39 1.76 -6.69
CA TRP A 45 -14.45 2.76 -6.20
C TRP A 45 -14.96 3.34 -4.88
N TYR A 46 -14.06 3.43 -3.91
CA TYR A 46 -14.32 3.91 -2.56
C TYR A 46 -13.46 5.13 -2.25
N SER A 47 -13.95 6.01 -1.38
CA SER A 47 -13.20 7.15 -0.84
C SER A 47 -11.85 6.70 -0.26
N GLN A 48 -10.75 7.29 -0.71
CA GLN A 48 -9.44 7.03 -0.10
C GLN A 48 -9.40 7.52 1.34
N ALA A 49 -10.09 8.62 1.65
CA ALA A 49 -10.18 9.12 3.01
C ALA A 49 -10.81 8.09 3.98
N HIS A 50 -11.78 7.28 3.52
CA HIS A 50 -12.29 6.17 4.32
C HIS A 50 -11.25 5.08 4.55
N VAL A 51 -10.47 4.72 3.53
CA VAL A 51 -9.40 3.73 3.67
C VAL A 51 -8.31 4.23 4.63
N SER A 52 -7.91 5.50 4.53
CA SER A 52 -6.95 6.11 5.47
C SER A 52 -7.49 6.11 6.91
N LYS A 53 -8.79 6.32 7.12
CA LYS A 53 -9.41 6.20 8.45
C LYS A 53 -9.33 4.77 9.01
N VAL A 54 -9.46 3.75 8.15
CA VAL A 54 -9.27 2.33 8.55
C VAL A 54 -7.85 2.12 9.08
N PHE A 55 -6.84 2.54 8.31
CA PHE A 55 -5.44 2.43 8.73
C PHE A 55 -5.17 3.17 10.04
N ALA A 56 -5.70 4.39 10.19
CA ALA A 56 -5.55 5.15 11.42
C ALA A 56 -6.21 4.47 12.64
N GLN A 57 -7.36 3.81 12.46
CA GLN A 57 -8.01 3.05 13.52
C GLN A 57 -7.26 1.74 13.84
N LEU A 58 -6.76 1.04 12.82
CA LEU A 58 -5.97 -0.18 13.03
C LEU A 58 -4.67 0.11 13.76
N MET A 59 -3.97 1.18 13.38
CA MET A 59 -2.76 1.61 14.06
C MET A 59 -3.02 1.95 15.53
N ARG A 60 -4.13 2.64 15.85
CA ARG A 60 -4.52 2.89 17.23
C ARG A 60 -4.86 1.62 18.01
N ALA A 61 -5.46 0.63 17.36
CA ALA A 61 -5.92 -0.60 18.01
C ALA A 61 -4.82 -1.66 18.16
N LYS A 62 -3.86 -1.71 17.22
CA LYS A 62 -2.90 -2.81 17.07
C LYS A 62 -1.44 -2.38 16.97
N GLY A 63 -1.16 -1.10 16.80
CA GLY A 63 0.19 -0.55 16.69
C GLY A 63 0.83 -0.74 15.32
N ASP A 64 2.07 -0.25 15.21
CA ASP A 64 2.82 -0.15 13.95
C ASP A 64 3.23 -1.52 13.40
N ASP A 65 3.64 -2.45 14.27
CA ASP A 65 4.06 -3.81 13.88
C ASP A 65 2.96 -4.55 13.12
N TYR A 66 1.71 -4.34 13.54
CA TYR A 66 0.56 -4.91 12.86
C TYR A 66 0.37 -4.34 11.46
N ILE A 67 0.48 -3.02 11.31
CA ILE A 67 0.38 -2.34 10.02
C ILE A 67 1.53 -2.75 9.08
N TYR A 68 2.73 -2.88 9.63
CA TYR A 68 3.90 -3.42 8.94
C TYR A 68 3.67 -4.85 8.45
N GLY A 69 3.09 -5.72 9.29
CA GLY A 69 2.71 -7.09 8.93
C GLY A 69 1.74 -7.13 7.74
N ILE A 70 0.73 -6.27 7.71
CA ILE A 70 -0.20 -6.14 6.57
C ILE A 70 0.57 -5.80 5.29
N GLY A 71 1.50 -4.84 5.35
CA GLY A 71 2.31 -4.44 4.19
C GLY A 71 3.13 -5.60 3.61
N LYS A 72 3.77 -6.40 4.48
CA LYS A 72 4.51 -7.61 4.07
C LYS A 72 3.58 -8.64 3.43
N ALA A 73 2.49 -8.97 4.13
CA ALA A 73 1.53 -9.98 3.69
C ALA A 73 0.87 -9.60 2.35
N LEU A 74 0.67 -8.31 2.09
CA LEU A 74 0.15 -7.81 0.81
C LEU A 74 1.05 -8.20 -0.37
N ILE A 75 2.36 -8.08 -0.20
CA ILE A 75 3.33 -8.48 -1.22
C ILE A 75 3.42 -10.01 -1.30
N ASP A 76 3.33 -10.73 -0.18
CA ASP A 76 3.31 -12.21 -0.11
C ASP A 76 2.17 -12.87 -0.86
N GLN A 77 0.96 -12.35 -0.73
CA GLN A 77 -0.16 -12.87 -1.52
C GLN A 77 -0.22 -12.31 -2.96
N GLY A 78 0.57 -11.28 -3.27
CA GLY A 78 0.53 -10.56 -4.53
C GLY A 78 1.44 -11.16 -5.59
N THR A 79 0.96 -11.18 -6.83
CA THR A 79 1.79 -11.49 -8.00
C THR A 79 2.33 -10.20 -8.59
N LEU A 80 3.67 -10.11 -8.70
CA LEU A 80 4.32 -9.03 -9.45
C LEU A 80 4.34 -9.39 -10.95
N PRO A 81 4.33 -8.40 -11.85
CA PRO A 81 4.45 -8.66 -13.30
C PRO A 81 5.70 -9.49 -13.65
N ASP A 82 5.59 -10.33 -14.68
CA ASP A 82 6.67 -11.26 -15.08
C ASP A 82 7.99 -10.56 -15.43
N ASN A 83 7.94 -9.29 -15.84
CA ASN A 83 9.12 -8.48 -16.17
C ASN A 83 9.81 -7.84 -14.95
N VAL A 84 9.38 -8.16 -13.72
CA VAL A 84 10.00 -7.68 -12.48
C VAL A 84 11.06 -8.67 -11.99
N HIS A 85 12.32 -8.31 -12.19
CA HIS A 85 13.49 -9.18 -11.91
C HIS A 85 14.51 -8.57 -10.93
N SER A 86 14.28 -7.33 -10.49
CA SER A 86 15.18 -6.61 -9.59
C SER A 86 14.40 -5.77 -8.60
N PHE A 87 15.05 -5.38 -7.51
CA PHE A 87 14.43 -4.52 -6.50
C PHE A 87 13.97 -3.19 -7.09
N GLN A 88 14.78 -2.57 -7.97
CA GLN A 88 14.41 -1.34 -8.67
C GLN A 88 13.18 -1.55 -9.55
N SER A 89 13.14 -2.62 -10.35
CA SER A 89 11.95 -2.91 -11.17
C SER A 89 10.71 -3.18 -10.31
N ALA A 90 10.88 -3.75 -9.12
CA ALA A 90 9.80 -4.03 -8.18
C ALA A 90 9.25 -2.74 -7.55
N VAL A 91 10.11 -1.79 -7.16
CA VAL A 91 9.69 -0.47 -6.68
C VAL A 91 8.95 0.31 -7.78
N SER A 92 9.43 0.26 -9.03
CA SER A 92 8.70 0.84 -10.17
C SER A 92 7.33 0.18 -10.39
N ALA A 93 7.21 -1.13 -10.17
CA ALA A 93 5.93 -1.83 -10.26
C ALA A 93 4.94 -1.44 -9.15
N LEU A 94 5.41 -0.95 -7.99
CA LEU A 94 4.52 -0.44 -6.94
C LEU A 94 3.72 0.77 -7.42
N ASP A 95 4.36 1.73 -8.10
CA ASP A 95 3.69 2.93 -8.61
C ASP A 95 2.62 2.59 -9.66
N LEU A 96 2.93 1.62 -10.54
CA LEU A 96 1.96 1.07 -11.48
C LEU A 96 0.79 0.38 -10.77
N GLY A 97 1.08 -0.50 -9.81
CA GLY A 97 0.06 -1.18 -9.00
C GLY A 97 -0.83 -0.18 -8.27
N TYR A 98 -0.24 0.90 -7.77
CA TYR A 98 -0.96 1.99 -7.15
C TYR A 98 -1.89 2.68 -8.16
N THR A 99 -1.42 3.01 -9.36
CA THR A 99 -2.22 3.62 -10.44
C THR A 99 -3.38 2.73 -10.91
N ILE A 100 -3.23 1.41 -10.84
CA ILE A 100 -4.31 0.44 -11.11
C ILE A 100 -5.33 0.44 -9.98
N ALA A 101 -4.86 0.49 -8.73
CA ALA A 101 -5.71 0.41 -7.54
C ALA A 101 -6.32 1.75 -7.12
N HIS A 102 -5.88 2.87 -7.70
CA HIS A 102 -6.28 4.21 -7.29
C HIS A 102 -6.61 5.10 -8.47
N ARG A 103 -7.48 6.09 -8.27
CA ARG A 103 -7.77 7.13 -9.26
C ARG A 103 -7.96 8.49 -8.61
N ASN A 104 -7.98 9.53 -9.45
CA ASN A 104 -8.05 10.95 -9.07
C ASN A 104 -6.86 11.45 -8.23
N GLN A 105 -5.73 10.77 -8.31
CA GLN A 105 -4.49 11.17 -7.65
C GLN A 105 -3.59 11.91 -8.62
N THR A 106 -2.75 12.80 -8.09
CA THR A 106 -1.80 13.58 -8.88
C THR A 106 -0.38 13.17 -8.53
N GLY A 107 0.42 12.88 -9.55
CA GLY A 107 1.83 12.51 -9.37
C GLY A 107 2.05 11.05 -8.99
N ALA A 108 3.32 10.63 -9.06
CA ALA A 108 3.76 9.31 -8.65
C ALA A 108 3.63 9.15 -7.12
N GLN A 109 3.28 7.94 -6.71
CA GLN A 109 3.02 7.54 -5.33
C GLN A 109 4.20 6.75 -4.77
N PHE A 110 4.97 6.12 -5.66
CA PHE A 110 6.31 5.60 -5.38
C PHE A 110 7.31 6.16 -6.39
N GLY A 111 8.33 6.84 -5.88
CA GLY A 111 9.48 7.29 -6.63
C GLY A 111 10.75 6.56 -6.19
N GLN A 112 11.72 6.43 -7.09
CA GLN A 112 13.04 5.95 -6.74
C GLN A 112 14.13 6.74 -7.46
N LYS A 113 15.27 6.90 -6.80
CA LYS A 113 16.46 7.54 -7.36
C LYS A 113 17.71 6.79 -6.94
N SER A 114 18.49 6.35 -7.92
CA SER A 114 19.82 5.81 -7.64
C SER A 114 20.75 6.96 -7.27
N THR A 115 21.36 6.88 -6.09
CA THR A 115 22.36 7.87 -5.63
C THR A 115 23.78 7.32 -5.67
N SER A 116 23.92 5.99 -5.78
CA SER A 116 25.19 5.30 -6.06
C SER A 116 24.89 3.86 -6.51
N PRO A 117 25.89 3.07 -6.96
CA PRO A 117 25.67 1.67 -7.34
C PRO A 117 25.02 0.79 -6.25
N LEU A 118 25.17 1.15 -4.97
CA LEU A 118 24.68 0.38 -3.81
C LEU A 118 23.66 1.16 -2.96
N ARG A 119 23.12 2.28 -3.48
CA ARG A 119 22.14 3.10 -2.73
C ARG A 119 20.99 3.55 -3.62
N LEU A 120 19.80 3.34 -3.09
CA LEU A 120 18.55 3.77 -3.70
C LEU A 120 17.78 4.60 -2.68
N GLU A 121 17.41 5.81 -3.06
CA GLU A 121 16.42 6.61 -2.33
C GLU A 121 15.04 6.25 -2.85
N ILE A 122 14.12 5.94 -1.94
CA ILE A 122 12.72 5.63 -2.26
C ILE A 122 11.84 6.70 -1.61
N ILE A 123 10.92 7.26 -2.39
CA ILE A 123 9.97 8.27 -1.95
C ILE A 123 8.58 7.63 -2.01
N ALA A 124 7.97 7.42 -0.85
CA ALA A 124 6.56 7.05 -0.74
C ALA A 124 5.74 8.34 -0.57
N ALA A 125 5.14 8.82 -1.67
CA ALA A 125 4.35 10.05 -1.71
C ALA A 125 2.85 9.78 -1.62
N ASN A 126 2.48 8.73 -0.90
CA ASN A 126 1.12 8.25 -0.76
C ASN A 126 0.59 8.51 0.68
N PRO A 127 -0.73 8.44 0.94
CA PRO A 127 -1.31 8.78 2.25
C PRO A 127 -1.39 7.58 3.21
N TYR A 128 -0.73 6.46 2.89
CA TYR A 128 -0.68 5.30 3.79
C TYR A 128 0.38 5.49 4.88
N PRO A 129 0.24 4.80 6.02
CA PRO A 129 1.22 4.88 7.08
C PRO A 129 2.62 4.40 6.67
N CYS A 130 3.68 5.05 7.15
CA CYS A 130 5.05 4.61 6.91
C CYS A 130 5.31 3.13 7.29
N PRO A 131 4.79 2.58 8.41
CA PRO A 131 4.98 1.16 8.72
C PRO A 131 4.43 0.23 7.63
N PHE A 132 3.33 0.60 6.97
CA PHE A 132 2.74 -0.19 5.89
C PHE A 132 3.67 -0.26 4.67
N ASP A 133 4.17 0.91 4.24
CA ASP A 133 5.11 1.01 3.13
C ASP A 133 6.45 0.33 3.46
N TRP A 134 6.91 0.41 4.70
CA TRP A 134 8.09 -0.33 5.17
C TRP A 134 7.88 -1.84 5.10
N GLY A 135 6.69 -2.33 5.44
CA GLY A 135 6.35 -3.75 5.29
C GLY A 135 6.43 -4.20 3.83
N ILE A 136 5.85 -3.40 2.93
CA ILE A 136 5.92 -3.62 1.48
C ILE A 136 7.38 -3.67 1.01
N LEU A 137 8.17 -2.64 1.33
CA LEU A 137 9.56 -2.53 0.89
C LEU A 137 10.43 -3.63 1.48
N GLN A 138 10.25 -3.98 2.75
CA GLN A 138 11.00 -5.08 3.37
C GLN A 138 10.73 -6.40 2.64
N GLN A 139 9.48 -6.67 2.25
CA GLN A 139 9.16 -7.91 1.56
C GLN A 139 9.75 -7.93 0.14
N LEU A 140 9.81 -6.79 -0.54
CA LEU A 140 10.52 -6.68 -1.81
C LEU A 140 12.04 -6.84 -1.67
N ILE A 141 12.64 -6.28 -0.61
CA ILE A 141 14.06 -6.47 -0.29
C ILE A 141 14.36 -7.96 -0.09
N ALA A 142 13.55 -8.64 0.72
CA ALA A 142 13.73 -10.07 0.98
C ALA A 142 13.74 -10.92 -0.31
N ARG A 143 12.94 -10.53 -1.31
CA ARG A 143 12.84 -11.24 -2.60
C ARG A 143 13.96 -10.92 -3.59
N TYR A 144 14.31 -9.64 -3.73
CA TYR A 144 15.12 -9.17 -4.86
C TYR A 144 16.48 -8.60 -4.46
N ALA A 145 16.69 -8.30 -3.18
CA ALA A 145 17.92 -7.73 -2.68
C ALA A 145 18.17 -8.15 -1.21
N PRO A 146 18.28 -9.46 -0.90
CA PRO A 146 18.29 -9.96 0.49
C PRO A 146 19.45 -9.42 1.36
N SER A 147 20.52 -8.93 0.73
CA SER A 147 21.65 -8.29 1.43
C SER A 147 21.45 -6.79 1.69
N ALA A 148 20.43 -6.17 1.11
CA ALA A 148 20.13 -4.76 1.30
C ALA A 148 19.45 -4.51 2.65
N LYS A 149 19.60 -3.28 3.15
CA LYS A 149 19.00 -2.83 4.42
C LYS A 149 18.38 -1.45 4.21
N ILE A 150 17.23 -1.23 4.84
CA ILE A 150 16.66 0.11 4.98
C ILE A 150 17.50 0.83 6.05
N ALA A 151 17.94 2.06 5.76
CA ALA A 151 18.81 2.86 6.61
C ALA A 151 18.22 4.26 6.79
#